data_AF-A0A7G5C7B5-F1
#
_entry.id   AF-A0A7G5C7B5-F1
#
_cell.length_a   1.000
_cell.length_b   1.000
_cell.length_c   1.000
_cell.angle_alpha   90.00
_cell.angle_beta   90.00
_cell.angle_gamma   90.00
#
_symmetry.space_group_name_H-M   'P 1'
#
loop_
_entity.id
_entity.type
_entity.pdbx_description
1 polymer ?
#
loop_
_entity_poly.entity_id
_entity_poly.type
_entity_poly.pdbx_seq_one_letter_code
_entity_poly.pdbx_strand_id
1 'polypeptide(L)'
;MCLMVATMAWTAFPQPQANAAATTGTIQSGVNFRTAPSTSGAVIRMIGKGEEVVILDKINSYWLQVRDSSGNVGYISTDSKYVRVNGSNVGSGTVAGANATIVGSVSFRTSPSTSASRIRYMAKGEQVKVTGRPNSYWYAVTDSKGQSGYVSTDAKYIKVTGSIADPSPSKPSVPGSNQVESIIAAGMKYLGTPYEYGSSRNNTNTFDCSDLIRQMFKDAIGVTLPADSRGQGEYVRGKGAVTTDWHQLKRGDLMFFMDYKGTKASSYSGKNSFGEKISHAAIYLGDGKVLHTYSKDSGGVRTDSISGKHWEYRFLYGGSAL
;
A
#
# COMPACT_ATOMS: atom_id res chain seq x y z
N MET A 1 -23.13 8.78 -74.03
CA MET A 1 -23.54 8.87 -72.61
C MET A 1 -22.60 8.00 -71.79
N CYS A 2 -21.64 8.61 -71.09
CA CYS A 2 -20.80 7.93 -70.11
C CYS A 2 -20.59 8.96 -68.98
N LEU A 3 -21.29 8.79 -67.86
CA LEU A 3 -21.16 9.66 -66.68
C LEU A 3 -19.88 9.26 -65.94
N MET A 4 -18.89 10.15 -65.91
CA MET A 4 -17.76 10.05 -64.97
C MET A 4 -18.19 10.63 -63.63
N VAL A 5 -18.20 9.79 -62.58
CA VAL A 5 -18.37 10.23 -61.19
C VAL A 5 -17.00 10.56 -60.62
N ALA A 6 -16.76 11.85 -60.36
CA ALA A 6 -15.55 12.32 -59.71
C ALA A 6 -15.63 12.07 -58.20
N THR A 7 -14.81 11.16 -57.69
CA THR A 7 -14.62 10.96 -56.25
C THR A 7 -13.70 12.05 -55.69
N MET A 8 -14.26 12.99 -54.93
CA MET A 8 -13.48 13.94 -54.14
C MET A 8 -12.78 13.19 -52.99
N ALA A 9 -11.44 13.18 -53.01
CA ALA A 9 -10.64 12.77 -51.86
C ALA A 9 -10.61 13.91 -50.84
N TRP A 10 -11.24 13.72 -49.68
CA TRP A 10 -11.05 14.60 -48.53
C TRP A 10 -9.64 14.39 -47.97
N THR A 11 -8.77 15.36 -48.18
CA THR A 11 -7.52 15.49 -47.42
C THR A 11 -7.88 15.86 -45.98
N ALA A 12 -7.74 14.90 -45.06
CA ALA A 12 -7.85 15.15 -43.64
C ALA A 12 -6.71 16.10 -43.20
N PHE A 13 -7.05 17.32 -42.83
CA PHE A 13 -6.13 18.22 -42.14
C PHE A 13 -5.78 17.61 -40.77
N PRO A 14 -4.50 17.55 -40.37
CA PRO A 14 -4.16 17.22 -38.99
C PRO A 14 -4.74 18.31 -38.08
N GLN A 15 -5.74 17.96 -37.27
CA GLN A 15 -6.20 18.84 -36.21
C GLN A 15 -5.06 19.11 -35.24
N PRO A 16 -4.90 20.34 -34.71
CA PRO A 16 -4.03 20.59 -33.59
C PRO A 16 -4.43 19.66 -32.44
N GLN A 17 -3.52 18.80 -31.97
CA GLN A 17 -3.71 18.09 -30.72
C GLN A 17 -3.97 19.15 -29.64
N ALA A 18 -5.12 19.04 -28.97
CA ALA A 18 -5.44 19.86 -27.82
C ALA A 18 -4.31 19.72 -26.79
N ASN A 19 -3.55 20.79 -26.58
CA ASN A 19 -2.58 20.88 -25.48
C ASN A 19 -3.34 20.56 -24.19
N ALA A 20 -2.90 19.51 -23.48
CA ALA A 20 -3.40 19.20 -22.15
C ALA A 20 -3.27 20.45 -21.27
N ALA A 21 -4.37 20.85 -20.62
CA ALA A 21 -4.37 22.00 -19.72
C ALA A 21 -3.30 21.81 -18.64
N ALA A 22 -2.31 22.71 -18.62
CA ALA A 22 -1.22 22.65 -17.66
C ALA A 22 -1.79 22.80 -16.25
N THR A 23 -1.47 21.86 -15.36
CA THR A 23 -1.89 21.94 -13.96
C THR A 23 -1.14 23.10 -13.31
N THR A 24 -1.84 24.07 -12.72
CA THR A 24 -1.22 25.22 -12.07
C THR A 24 -1.31 25.10 -10.55
N GLY A 25 -0.63 25.98 -9.82
CA GLY A 25 -0.74 26.07 -8.37
C GLY A 25 -0.60 27.50 -7.90
N THR A 26 -1.49 27.96 -7.02
CA THR A 26 -1.38 29.26 -6.34
C THR A 26 -0.60 29.10 -5.05
N ILE A 27 0.43 29.92 -4.85
CA ILE A 27 1.21 29.94 -3.63
C ILE A 27 0.41 30.59 -2.48
N GLN A 28 0.22 29.85 -1.39
CA GLN A 28 -0.56 30.26 -0.22
C GLN A 28 0.27 31.02 0.82
N SER A 29 1.56 30.72 0.89
CA SER A 29 2.56 31.37 1.74
C SER A 29 3.93 31.30 1.06
N GLY A 30 4.81 32.26 1.33
CA GLY A 30 6.13 32.34 0.72
C GLY A 30 6.88 31.01 0.77
N VAL A 31 7.31 30.51 -0.39
CA VAL A 31 7.96 29.19 -0.51
C VAL A 31 9.31 29.32 -1.21
N ASN A 32 10.30 28.58 -0.71
CA ASN A 32 11.61 28.51 -1.34
C ASN A 32 11.53 27.67 -2.61
N PHE A 33 11.86 28.28 -3.75
CA PHE A 33 12.03 27.62 -5.03
C PHE A 33 13.49 27.22 -5.21
N ARG A 34 13.75 25.93 -5.37
CA ARG A 34 15.09 25.36 -5.26
C ARG A 34 15.55 24.65 -6.52
N THR A 35 16.86 24.50 -6.66
CA THR A 35 17.50 23.77 -7.77
C THR A 35 17.37 22.26 -7.68
N ALA A 36 17.06 21.71 -6.50
CA ALA A 36 16.89 20.27 -6.27
C ALA A 36 15.72 20.01 -5.31
N PRO A 37 15.08 18.82 -5.34
CA PRO A 37 14.01 18.42 -4.42
C PRO A 37 14.57 18.06 -3.03
N SER A 38 15.26 19.00 -2.40
CA SER A 38 15.92 18.87 -1.10
C SER A 38 16.00 20.22 -0.40
N THR A 39 15.91 20.21 0.93
CA THR A 39 16.10 21.43 1.76
C THR A 39 17.53 21.95 1.72
N SER A 40 18.49 21.11 1.32
CA SER A 40 19.88 21.47 1.08
C SER A 40 20.14 22.00 -0.34
N GLY A 41 19.16 21.92 -1.26
CA GLY A 41 19.29 22.48 -2.61
C GLY A 41 19.36 24.00 -2.58
N ALA A 42 20.16 24.61 -3.45
CA ALA A 42 20.28 26.07 -3.52
C ALA A 42 18.92 26.72 -3.81
N VAL A 43 18.63 27.84 -3.13
CA VAL A 43 17.41 28.61 -3.37
C VAL A 43 17.63 29.48 -4.59
N ILE A 44 16.82 29.25 -5.63
CA ILE A 44 16.78 30.09 -6.84
C ILE A 44 16.18 31.45 -6.45
N ARG A 45 14.99 31.42 -5.84
CA ARG A 45 14.31 32.58 -5.27
C ARG A 45 13.21 32.13 -4.31
N MET A 46 12.61 33.09 -3.61
CA MET A 46 11.33 32.87 -2.95
C MET A 46 10.19 33.15 -3.94
N ILE A 47 9.17 32.30 -3.95
CA ILE A 47 7.91 32.54 -4.65
C ILE A 47 6.92 33.06 -3.60
N GLY A 48 6.44 34.28 -3.82
CA GLY A 48 5.57 35.00 -2.91
C GLY A 48 4.14 34.45 -2.87
N LYS A 49 3.43 34.75 -1.78
CA LYS A 49 2.00 34.45 -1.66
C LYS A 49 1.23 35.11 -2.81
N GLY A 50 0.35 34.34 -3.45
CA GLY A 50 -0.47 34.78 -4.57
C GLY A 50 0.15 34.54 -5.94
N GLU A 51 1.47 34.31 -6.03
CA GLU A 51 2.10 33.92 -7.29
C GLU A 51 1.59 32.56 -7.76
N GLU A 52 1.50 32.39 -9.08
CA GLU A 52 1.12 31.13 -9.72
C GLU A 52 2.34 30.44 -10.31
N VAL A 53 2.32 29.10 -10.25
CA VAL A 53 3.31 28.24 -10.87
C VAL A 53 2.63 27.18 -11.71
N VAL A 54 3.28 26.75 -12.78
CA VAL A 54 2.86 25.56 -13.54
C VAL A 54 3.49 24.34 -12.89
N ILE A 55 2.69 23.35 -12.51
CA ILE A 55 3.17 22.10 -11.92
C ILE A 55 3.51 21.15 -13.06
N LEU A 56 4.79 20.77 -13.13
CA LEU A 56 5.32 19.85 -14.14
C LEU A 56 5.24 18.40 -13.66
N ASP A 57 5.60 18.16 -12.40
CA ASP A 57 5.59 16.81 -11.82
C ASP A 57 5.52 16.83 -10.28
N LYS A 58 5.15 15.70 -9.68
CA LYS A 58 5.28 15.44 -8.24
C LYS A 58 6.38 14.42 -8.00
N ILE A 59 7.57 14.92 -7.64
CA ILE A 59 8.77 14.10 -7.45
C ILE A 59 8.62 13.12 -6.29
N ASN A 60 8.05 13.57 -5.17
CA ASN A 60 7.73 12.72 -4.02
C ASN A 60 6.68 13.39 -3.10
N SER A 61 6.50 12.88 -1.89
CA SER A 61 5.54 13.43 -0.92
C SER A 61 5.82 14.85 -0.47
N TYR A 62 7.05 15.36 -0.64
CA TYR A 62 7.51 16.65 -0.12
C TYR A 62 7.82 17.68 -1.21
N TRP A 63 8.01 17.27 -2.46
CA TRP A 63 8.49 18.13 -3.54
C TRP A 63 7.64 18.05 -4.80
N LEU A 64 7.22 19.23 -5.28
CA LEU A 64 6.69 19.44 -6.63
C LEU A 64 7.79 20.02 -7.50
N GLN A 65 7.89 19.53 -8.73
CA GLN A 65 8.61 20.23 -9.78
C GLN A 65 7.66 21.21 -10.46
N VAL A 66 8.07 22.48 -10.50
CA VAL A 66 7.24 23.57 -11.01
C VAL A 66 8.04 24.47 -11.95
N ARG A 67 7.32 25.16 -12.83
CA ARG A 67 7.82 26.24 -13.68
C ARG A 67 7.22 27.55 -13.20
N ASP A 68 8.06 28.56 -12.96
CA ASP A 68 7.60 29.89 -12.56
C ASP A 68 7.20 30.76 -13.77
N SER A 69 6.69 31.96 -13.50
CA SER A 69 6.27 32.93 -14.53
C SER A 69 7.42 33.42 -15.42
N SER A 70 8.67 33.29 -14.96
CA SER A 70 9.88 33.63 -15.72
C SER A 70 10.40 32.45 -16.56
N GLY A 71 9.72 31.30 -16.51
CA GLY A 71 10.09 30.09 -17.26
C GLY A 71 11.12 29.19 -16.56
N ASN A 72 11.59 29.56 -15.36
CA ASN A 72 12.56 28.76 -14.62
C ASN A 72 11.91 27.50 -14.07
N VAL A 73 12.61 26.37 -14.14
CA VAL A 73 12.17 25.09 -13.57
C VAL A 73 12.94 24.79 -12.29
N GLY A 74 12.22 24.35 -11.28
CA GLY A 74 12.80 24.01 -9.97
C GLY A 74 11.77 23.35 -9.07
N TYR A 75 12.06 23.32 -7.77
CA TYR A 75 11.30 22.51 -6.83
C TYR A 75 10.75 23.35 -5.67
N ILE A 76 9.48 23.13 -5.34
CA ILE A 76 8.82 23.73 -4.17
C ILE A 76 8.21 22.64 -3.28
N SER A 77 7.92 23.00 -2.04
CA SER A 77 7.27 22.08 -1.11
C SER A 77 5.83 21.76 -1.54
N THR A 78 5.43 20.50 -1.42
CA THR A 78 4.04 20.02 -1.61
C THR A 78 3.09 20.41 -0.48
N ASP A 79 3.60 20.96 0.64
CA ASP A 79 2.80 21.27 1.82
C ASP A 79 1.70 22.29 1.46
N SER A 80 0.47 21.98 1.87
CA SER A 80 -0.70 22.82 1.62
C SER A 80 -0.59 24.24 2.20
N LYS A 81 0.32 24.47 3.16
CA LYS A 81 0.63 25.82 3.65
C LYS A 81 1.31 26.68 2.58
N TYR A 82 1.97 26.06 1.60
CA TYR A 82 2.75 26.74 0.57
C TYR A 82 2.08 26.75 -0.79
N VAL A 83 1.44 25.67 -1.22
CA VAL A 83 0.87 25.58 -2.58
C VAL A 83 -0.52 24.97 -2.59
N ARG A 84 -1.42 25.60 -3.33
CA ARG A 84 -2.76 25.08 -3.65
C ARG A 84 -2.83 24.80 -5.14
N VAL A 85 -2.97 23.54 -5.53
CA VAL A 85 -3.03 23.12 -6.94
C VAL A 85 -4.36 23.56 -7.58
N ASN A 86 -4.27 24.38 -8.63
CA ASN A 86 -5.35 24.83 -9.49
C ASN A 86 -5.40 23.94 -10.74
N GLY A 87 -6.53 23.33 -11.03
CA GLY A 87 -6.64 22.32 -12.10
C GLY A 87 -6.73 20.89 -11.56
N SER A 88 -6.60 20.70 -10.25
CA SER A 88 -7.48 19.72 -9.61
C SER A 88 -8.88 20.31 -9.73
N ASN A 89 -9.68 19.80 -10.66
CA ASN A 89 -11.13 19.81 -10.49
C ASN A 89 -11.38 19.55 -9.01
N VAL A 90 -11.87 20.58 -8.31
CA VAL A 90 -12.45 20.42 -6.99
C VAL A 90 -13.65 19.54 -7.25
N GLY A 91 -13.43 18.23 -7.15
CA GLY A 91 -14.43 17.22 -7.32
C GLY A 91 -15.36 17.27 -6.11
N SER A 92 -16.20 18.29 -6.07
CA SER A 92 -17.61 18.13 -5.70
C SER A 92 -18.26 17.24 -6.76
N GLY A 93 -17.74 16.02 -6.89
CA GLY A 93 -18.29 14.97 -7.72
C GLY A 93 -19.16 14.14 -6.81
N THR A 94 -20.45 14.15 -7.06
CA THR A 94 -21.38 13.18 -6.50
C THR A 94 -20.87 11.78 -6.87
N VAL A 95 -20.35 11.03 -5.89
CA VAL A 95 -20.10 9.60 -6.08
C VAL A 95 -21.47 8.95 -6.24
N ALA A 96 -21.70 8.24 -7.35
CA ALA A 96 -22.94 7.51 -7.54
C ALA A 96 -23.14 6.50 -6.39
N GLY A 97 -24.15 6.73 -5.55
CA GLY A 97 -24.38 5.96 -4.33
C GLY A 97 -23.41 6.29 -3.19
N ALA A 98 -22.94 7.53 -3.09
CA ALA A 98 -22.21 8.03 -1.92
C ALA A 98 -23.01 7.75 -0.65
N ASN A 99 -22.35 7.15 0.33
CA ASN A 99 -22.95 6.85 1.64
C ASN A 99 -22.03 7.35 2.78
N ALA A 100 -21.02 8.17 2.51
CA ALA A 100 -20.22 8.80 3.54
C ALA A 100 -19.59 10.11 3.08
N THR A 101 -19.34 10.99 4.06
CA THR A 101 -18.68 12.27 3.89
C THR A 101 -17.43 12.34 4.76
N ILE A 102 -16.32 12.81 4.19
CA ILE A 102 -15.11 13.11 4.93
C ILE A 102 -15.32 14.40 5.74
N VAL A 103 -15.20 14.33 7.06
CA VAL A 103 -15.46 15.46 7.98
C VAL A 103 -14.18 16.10 8.52
N GLY A 104 -13.03 15.47 8.30
CA GLY A 104 -11.70 15.99 8.63
C GLY A 104 -10.63 15.41 7.68
N SER A 105 -9.49 16.08 7.53
CA SER A 105 -8.42 15.60 6.64
C SER A 105 -7.96 14.20 7.03
N VAL A 106 -8.08 13.23 6.11
CA VAL A 106 -7.80 11.82 6.38
C VAL A 106 -6.89 11.23 5.32
N SER A 107 -6.12 10.22 5.72
CA SER A 107 -5.25 9.48 4.81
C SER A 107 -6.09 8.51 4.00
N PHE A 108 -6.07 8.63 2.68
CA PHE A 108 -6.57 7.61 1.77
C PHE A 108 -5.42 6.70 1.37
N ARG A 109 -5.51 5.41 1.73
CA ARG A 109 -4.38 4.47 1.68
C ARG A 109 -4.65 3.27 0.81
N THR A 110 -3.57 2.63 0.37
CA THR A 110 -3.62 1.42 -0.47
C THR A 110 -4.07 0.17 0.29
N SER A 111 -3.96 0.16 1.63
CA SER A 111 -4.35 -0.97 2.51
C SER A 111 -4.90 -0.44 3.86
N PRO A 112 -5.69 -1.23 4.61
CA PRO A 112 -6.27 -0.84 5.90
C PRO A 112 -5.22 -0.87 7.04
N SER A 113 -4.18 -0.04 6.91
CA SER A 113 -3.09 0.08 7.88
C SER A 113 -2.56 1.53 7.92
N THR A 114 -2.17 1.99 9.11
CA THR A 114 -1.55 3.32 9.28
C THR A 114 -0.15 3.42 8.66
N SER A 115 0.48 2.27 8.37
CA SER A 115 1.75 2.17 7.67
C SER A 115 1.61 2.06 6.15
N ALA A 116 0.40 1.79 5.63
CA ALA A 116 0.19 1.60 4.19
C ALA A 116 0.47 2.87 3.40
N SER A 117 0.97 2.71 2.18
CA SER A 117 1.19 3.82 1.25
C SER A 117 -0.06 4.68 1.12
N ARG A 118 0.15 5.99 1.26
CA ARG A 118 -0.94 6.97 1.19
C ARG A 118 -1.10 7.39 -0.27
N ILE A 119 -2.22 7.00 -0.87
CA ILE A 119 -2.63 7.42 -2.21
C ILE A 119 -2.65 8.95 -2.23
N ARG A 120 -3.40 9.54 -1.29
CA ARG A 120 -3.46 10.99 -1.05
C ARG A 120 -4.13 11.30 0.28
N TYR A 121 -4.22 12.58 0.61
CA TYR A 121 -5.19 13.03 1.61
C TYR A 121 -6.57 13.22 0.96
N MET A 122 -7.61 12.85 1.69
CA MET A 122 -8.98 13.23 1.39
C MET A 122 -9.33 14.48 2.18
N ALA A 123 -9.97 15.44 1.50
CA ALA A 123 -10.30 16.73 2.09
C ALA A 123 -11.65 16.67 2.81
N LYS A 124 -11.82 17.55 3.81
CA LYS A 124 -13.13 17.76 4.44
C LYS A 124 -14.15 18.17 3.37
N GLY A 125 -15.33 17.55 3.40
CA GLY A 125 -16.43 17.74 2.45
C GLY A 125 -16.45 16.72 1.31
N GLU A 126 -15.37 15.97 1.11
CA GLU A 126 -15.31 14.95 0.05
C GLU A 126 -16.34 13.84 0.30
N GLN A 127 -17.13 13.51 -0.73
CA GLN A 127 -18.06 12.40 -0.69
C GLN A 127 -17.34 11.14 -1.14
N VAL A 128 -17.61 10.02 -0.45
CA VAL A 128 -17.06 8.72 -0.80
C VAL A 128 -18.16 7.66 -0.71
N LYS A 129 -17.97 6.56 -1.42
CA LYS A 129 -18.78 5.36 -1.24
C LYS A 129 -18.02 4.36 -0.40
N VAL A 130 -18.45 4.15 0.84
CA VAL A 130 -18.00 3.04 1.67
C VAL A 130 -18.52 1.74 1.07
N THR A 131 -17.59 0.89 0.67
CA THR A 131 -17.83 -0.41 0.06
C THR A 131 -17.66 -1.57 1.04
N GLY A 132 -17.06 -1.31 2.20
CA GLY A 132 -16.94 -2.30 3.27
C GLY A 132 -16.18 -1.78 4.49
N ARG A 133 -16.15 -2.60 5.53
CA ARG A 133 -15.42 -2.35 6.78
C ARG A 133 -14.50 -3.55 7.07
N PRO A 134 -13.30 -3.61 6.47
CA PRO A 134 -12.39 -4.75 6.62
C PRO A 134 -12.00 -5.06 8.08
N ASN A 135 -12.01 -4.05 8.96
CA ASN A 135 -11.84 -4.22 10.41
C ASN A 135 -12.42 -3.00 11.15
N SER A 136 -12.33 -3.01 12.49
CA SER A 136 -12.88 -1.96 13.35
C SER A 136 -12.31 -0.55 13.07
N TYR A 137 -11.11 -0.44 12.49
CA TYR A 137 -10.36 0.80 12.30
C TYR A 137 -10.38 1.37 10.87
N TRP A 138 -10.82 0.60 9.88
CA TRP A 138 -10.74 1.01 8.47
C TRP A 138 -12.04 0.77 7.71
N TYR A 139 -12.43 1.75 6.89
CA TYR A 139 -13.40 1.61 5.82
C TYR A 139 -12.67 1.42 4.50
N ALA A 140 -13.16 0.47 3.68
CA ALA A 140 -12.89 0.44 2.26
C ALA A 140 -13.81 1.46 1.58
N VAL A 141 -13.23 2.33 0.76
CA VAL A 141 -13.96 3.41 0.09
C VAL A 141 -13.55 3.55 -1.36
N THR A 142 -14.48 4.02 -2.17
CA THR A 142 -14.24 4.48 -3.54
C THR A 142 -14.48 5.99 -3.63
N ASP A 143 -13.53 6.71 -4.22
CA ASP A 143 -13.63 8.17 -4.42
C ASP A 143 -14.40 8.55 -5.70
N SER A 144 -14.55 9.85 -5.94
CA SER A 144 -15.25 10.39 -7.11
C SER A 144 -14.58 10.10 -8.46
N LYS A 145 -13.32 9.64 -8.44
CA LYS A 145 -12.57 9.20 -9.63
C LYS A 145 -12.65 7.69 -9.83
N GLY A 146 -13.41 6.97 -9.00
CA GLY A 146 -13.47 5.51 -9.03
C GLY A 146 -12.25 4.83 -8.40
N GLN A 147 -11.36 5.57 -7.73
CA GLN A 147 -10.20 5.00 -7.08
C GLN A 147 -10.62 4.32 -5.77
N SER A 148 -10.24 3.06 -5.60
CA SER A 148 -10.45 2.29 -4.38
C SER A 148 -9.27 2.45 -3.41
N GLY A 149 -9.57 2.41 -2.11
CA GLY A 149 -8.59 2.41 -1.04
C GLY A 149 -9.24 2.41 0.34
N TYR A 150 -8.49 2.85 1.35
CA TYR A 150 -8.90 2.73 2.76
C TYR A 150 -8.74 4.04 3.52
N VAL A 151 -9.72 4.32 4.38
CA VAL A 151 -9.72 5.46 5.30
C VAL A 151 -10.07 5.02 6.72
N SER A 152 -9.66 5.81 7.71
CA SER A 152 -9.95 5.54 9.13
C SER A 152 -11.46 5.54 9.41
N THR A 153 -11.94 4.64 10.27
CA THR A 153 -13.34 4.62 10.77
C THR A 153 -13.63 5.68 11.82
N ASP A 154 -12.60 6.28 12.42
CA ASP A 154 -12.72 7.33 13.43
C ASP A 154 -13.64 8.47 12.95
N ALA A 155 -14.68 8.74 13.75
CA ALA A 155 -15.74 9.70 13.44
C ALA A 155 -15.22 11.14 13.26
N LYS A 156 -14.01 11.46 13.73
CA LYS A 156 -13.37 12.75 13.46
C LYS A 156 -12.94 12.94 12.00
N TYR A 157 -12.85 11.85 11.23
CA TYR A 157 -12.40 11.86 9.84
C TYR A 157 -13.52 11.58 8.83
N ILE A 158 -14.48 10.73 9.18
CA ILE A 158 -15.54 10.31 8.26
C ILE A 158 -16.89 10.19 9.00
N LYS A 159 -17.96 10.61 8.34
CA LYS A 159 -19.34 10.43 8.77
C LYS A 159 -20.07 9.59 7.72
N VAL A 160 -20.54 8.42 8.11
CA VAL A 160 -21.30 7.53 7.23
C VAL A 160 -22.79 7.83 7.37
N THR A 161 -23.49 7.87 6.23
CA THR A 161 -24.93 8.07 6.12
C THR A 161 -25.57 6.78 5.60
N GLY A 162 -26.24 6.04 6.48
CA GLY A 162 -26.88 4.76 6.18
C GLY A 162 -26.26 3.58 6.91
N SER A 163 -26.93 2.42 6.84
CA SER A 163 -26.45 1.18 7.44
C SER A 163 -25.40 0.54 6.54
N ILE A 164 -24.14 0.66 6.94
CA ILE A 164 -23.04 -0.14 6.40
C ILE A 164 -23.10 -1.51 7.08
N ALA A 165 -23.16 -2.59 6.28
CA ALA A 165 -23.09 -3.94 6.81
C ALA A 165 -21.82 -4.08 7.66
N ASP A 166 -22.00 -4.45 8.94
CA ASP A 166 -20.91 -4.90 9.79
C ASP A 166 -20.16 -6.07 9.13
N PRO A 167 -18.90 -6.35 9.50
CA PRO A 167 -18.09 -7.38 8.86
C PRO A 167 -18.76 -8.76 8.99
N SER A 168 -19.62 -9.06 8.02
CA SER A 168 -20.23 -10.36 7.77
C SER A 168 -19.59 -10.91 6.50
N PRO A 169 -19.17 -12.18 6.49
CA PRO A 169 -18.33 -12.75 5.43
C PRO A 169 -19.14 -13.01 4.16
N SER A 170 -19.53 -11.96 3.44
CA SER A 170 -20.09 -12.09 2.09
C SER A 170 -18.98 -11.91 1.06
N LYS A 171 -18.59 -13.06 0.51
CA LYS A 171 -17.63 -13.30 -0.58
C LYS A 171 -17.73 -12.27 -1.72
N PRO A 172 -16.68 -11.45 -1.99
CA PRO A 172 -16.54 -10.70 -3.22
C PRO A 172 -15.45 -11.29 -4.13
N SER A 173 -15.83 -11.55 -5.37
CA SER A 173 -15.03 -12.06 -6.49
C SER A 173 -14.23 -10.96 -7.22
N VAL A 174 -12.89 -11.01 -7.15
CA VAL A 174 -11.84 -10.74 -8.17
C VAL A 174 -10.47 -11.06 -7.51
N PRO A 175 -9.50 -11.69 -8.21
CA PRO A 175 -8.51 -12.60 -7.60
C PRO A 175 -7.17 -11.94 -7.22
N GLY A 176 -6.59 -12.32 -6.08
CA GLY A 176 -5.25 -11.92 -5.63
C GLY A 176 -5.22 -10.94 -4.46
N SER A 177 -5.49 -9.65 -4.69
CA SER A 177 -5.32 -8.61 -3.66
C SER A 177 -6.29 -8.74 -2.48
N ASN A 178 -7.54 -9.14 -2.74
CA ASN A 178 -8.53 -9.34 -1.68
C ASN A 178 -8.19 -10.53 -0.78
N GLN A 179 -7.59 -11.59 -1.34
CA GLN A 179 -7.22 -12.78 -0.57
C GLN A 179 -6.02 -12.49 0.34
N VAL A 180 -4.99 -11.81 -0.17
CA VAL A 180 -3.83 -11.38 0.62
C VAL A 180 -4.27 -10.57 1.84
N GLU A 181 -5.08 -9.53 1.65
CA GLU A 181 -5.51 -8.71 2.77
C GLU A 181 -6.45 -9.46 3.73
N SER A 182 -7.26 -10.40 3.23
CA SER A 182 -8.11 -11.24 4.09
C SER A 182 -7.28 -12.18 4.96
N ILE A 183 -6.22 -12.78 4.41
CA ILE A 183 -5.27 -13.64 5.12
C ILE A 183 -4.55 -12.84 6.21
N ILE A 184 -4.03 -11.66 5.87
CA ILE A 184 -3.35 -10.79 6.84
C ILE A 184 -4.34 -10.34 7.92
N ALA A 185 -5.57 -9.93 7.54
CA ALA A 185 -6.60 -9.52 8.49
C ALA A 185 -6.99 -10.67 9.43
N ALA A 186 -7.07 -11.91 8.94
CA ALA A 186 -7.29 -13.08 9.79
C ALA A 186 -6.17 -13.24 10.82
N GLY A 187 -4.91 -13.11 10.42
CA GLY A 187 -3.77 -13.20 11.35
C GLY A 187 -3.72 -12.08 12.38
N MET A 188 -4.10 -10.86 11.99
CA MET A 188 -4.13 -9.72 12.91
C MET A 188 -5.16 -9.88 14.04
N LYS A 189 -6.19 -10.73 13.88
CA LYS A 189 -7.13 -11.07 14.97
C LYS A 189 -6.44 -11.80 16.13
N TYR A 190 -5.31 -12.44 15.85
CA TYR A 190 -4.57 -13.24 16.82
C TYR A 190 -3.41 -12.49 17.48
N LEU A 191 -3.26 -11.18 17.28
CA LEU A 191 -2.20 -10.41 17.94
C LEU A 191 -2.22 -10.62 19.46
N GLY A 192 -1.06 -10.95 20.02
CA GLY A 192 -0.88 -11.27 21.44
C GLY A 192 -1.17 -12.72 21.82
N THR A 193 -1.74 -13.55 20.93
CA THR A 193 -1.95 -14.98 21.23
C THR A 193 -0.59 -15.64 21.55
N PRO A 194 -0.46 -16.34 22.70
CA PRO A 194 0.83 -16.86 23.15
C PRO A 194 1.48 -17.84 22.17
N TYR A 195 2.81 -17.84 22.18
CA TYR A 195 3.59 -18.82 21.42
C TYR A 195 3.63 -20.18 22.13
N GLU A 196 3.42 -21.26 21.37
CA GLU A 196 3.68 -22.62 21.82
C GLU A 196 4.28 -23.43 20.66
N TYR A 197 5.49 -23.94 20.86
CA TYR A 197 6.14 -24.80 19.86
C TYR A 197 5.31 -26.08 19.66
N GLY A 198 4.89 -26.35 18.43
CA GLY A 198 4.05 -27.51 18.13
C GLY A 198 2.61 -27.36 18.60
N SER A 199 2.09 -26.12 18.65
CA SER A 199 0.69 -25.81 19.04
C SER A 199 -0.37 -26.70 18.38
N SER A 200 -1.54 -26.81 19.00
CA SER A 200 -2.61 -27.62 18.42
C SER A 200 -3.24 -26.96 17.19
N ARG A 201 -3.20 -27.64 16.04
CA ARG A 201 -3.83 -27.21 14.77
C ARG A 201 -5.37 -27.22 14.80
N ASN A 202 -5.95 -27.59 15.94
CA ASN A 202 -7.39 -27.74 16.15
C ASN A 202 -8.00 -26.64 17.03
N ASN A 203 -7.18 -25.75 17.61
CA ASN A 203 -7.66 -24.60 18.37
C ASN A 203 -6.76 -23.38 18.15
N THR A 204 -7.09 -22.26 18.78
CA THR A 204 -6.39 -20.98 18.61
C THR A 204 -5.93 -20.40 19.94
N ASN A 205 -5.73 -21.25 20.96
CA ASN A 205 -5.30 -20.81 22.29
C ASN A 205 -3.84 -20.37 22.31
N THR A 206 -3.02 -21.04 21.49
CA THR A 206 -1.60 -20.79 21.29
C THR A 206 -1.24 -21.05 19.83
N PHE A 207 -0.11 -20.52 19.38
CA PHE A 207 0.40 -20.75 18.02
C PHE A 207 1.91 -20.96 18.00
N ASP A 208 2.39 -21.88 17.16
CA ASP A 208 3.70 -21.78 16.54
C ASP A 208 3.64 -20.98 15.23
N CYS A 209 4.81 -20.74 14.64
CA CYS A 209 4.94 -19.94 13.43
C CYS A 209 4.14 -20.48 12.24
N SER A 210 4.20 -21.79 12.02
CA SER A 210 3.53 -22.47 10.90
C SER A 210 2.03 -22.62 11.14
N ASP A 211 1.62 -22.86 12.38
CA ASP A 211 0.21 -22.99 12.76
C ASP A 211 -0.52 -21.66 12.62
N LEU A 212 0.10 -20.54 13.03
CA LEU A 212 -0.44 -19.21 12.79
C LEU A 212 -0.72 -18.99 11.30
N ILE A 213 0.27 -19.20 10.43
CA ILE A 213 0.13 -19.01 8.99
C ILE A 213 -0.95 -19.94 8.43
N ARG A 214 -0.95 -21.20 8.85
CA ARG A 214 -1.93 -22.18 8.43
C ARG A 214 -3.35 -21.76 8.83
N GLN A 215 -3.55 -21.26 10.03
CA GLN A 215 -4.83 -20.78 10.55
C GLN A 215 -5.29 -19.52 9.80
N MET A 216 -4.38 -18.59 9.49
CA MET A 216 -4.66 -17.40 8.68
C MET A 216 -5.27 -17.75 7.31
N PHE A 217 -4.66 -18.70 6.60
CA PHE A 217 -5.16 -19.14 5.29
C PHE A 217 -6.49 -19.89 5.40
N LYS A 218 -6.63 -20.72 6.45
CA LYS A 218 -7.86 -21.47 6.72
C LYS A 218 -9.04 -20.54 6.98
N ASP A 219 -8.87 -19.53 7.83
CA ASP A 219 -9.95 -18.61 8.20
C ASP A 219 -10.30 -17.63 7.09
N ALA A 220 -9.30 -17.15 6.36
CA ALA A 220 -9.51 -16.13 5.35
C ALA A 220 -10.11 -16.70 4.05
N ILE A 221 -9.60 -17.84 3.61
CA ILE A 221 -9.89 -18.37 2.26
C ILE A 221 -10.16 -19.87 2.23
N GLY A 222 -10.26 -20.54 3.38
CA GLY A 222 -10.52 -21.98 3.46
C GLY A 222 -9.36 -22.87 2.99
N VAL A 223 -8.18 -22.31 2.73
CA VAL A 223 -7.01 -23.07 2.26
C VAL A 223 -6.27 -23.65 3.44
N THR A 224 -6.01 -24.96 3.38
CA THR A 224 -5.20 -25.67 4.35
C THR A 224 -3.78 -25.82 3.83
N LEU A 225 -2.87 -25.05 4.40
CA LEU A 225 -1.43 -25.22 4.18
C LEU A 225 -0.87 -26.41 4.97
N PRO A 226 0.29 -26.96 4.57
CA PRO A 226 0.99 -27.98 5.34
C PRO A 226 1.20 -27.57 6.81
N ALA A 227 1.25 -28.57 7.70
CA ALA A 227 1.20 -28.37 9.14
C ALA A 227 2.46 -27.71 9.72
N ASP A 228 3.61 -27.83 9.08
CA ASP A 228 4.89 -27.30 9.53
C ASP A 228 5.54 -26.37 8.49
N SER A 229 6.50 -25.56 8.95
CA SER A 229 7.16 -24.53 8.15
C SER A 229 7.97 -25.06 6.97
N ARG A 230 8.47 -26.30 7.03
CA ARG A 230 9.23 -26.94 5.93
C ARG A 230 8.28 -27.35 4.82
N GLY A 231 7.18 -28.02 5.18
CA GLY A 231 6.11 -28.33 4.23
C GLY A 231 5.52 -27.08 3.59
N GLN A 232 5.35 -25.98 4.35
CA GLN A 232 4.92 -24.69 3.79
C GLN A 232 5.94 -24.11 2.80
N GLY A 233 7.24 -24.24 3.09
CA GLY A 233 8.32 -23.85 2.19
C GLY A 233 8.33 -24.64 0.89
N GLU A 234 8.10 -25.95 0.94
CA GLU A 234 7.96 -26.82 -0.23
C GLU A 234 6.71 -26.46 -1.05
N TYR A 235 5.58 -26.22 -0.37
CA TYR A 235 4.33 -25.81 -1.01
C TYR A 235 4.51 -24.52 -1.83
N VAL A 236 5.15 -23.50 -1.25
CA VAL A 236 5.41 -22.22 -1.94
C VAL A 236 6.33 -22.42 -3.14
N ARG A 237 7.39 -23.24 -3.01
CA ARG A 237 8.29 -23.55 -4.13
C ARG A 237 7.60 -24.31 -5.26
N GLY A 238 6.65 -25.19 -4.92
CA GLY A 238 5.85 -25.92 -5.92
C GLY A 238 4.83 -25.04 -6.64
N LYS A 239 4.41 -23.93 -6.03
CA LYS A 239 3.45 -22.98 -6.59
C LYS A 239 4.05 -22.03 -7.61
N GLY A 240 5.31 -21.62 -7.44
CA GLY A 240 5.94 -20.67 -8.35
C GLY A 240 7.32 -20.21 -7.93
N ALA A 241 7.75 -19.10 -8.54
CA ALA A 241 9.06 -18.52 -8.28
C ALA A 241 9.21 -18.06 -6.82
N VAL A 242 10.37 -18.34 -6.26
CA VAL A 242 10.81 -17.86 -4.94
C VAL A 242 12.04 -16.99 -5.11
N THR A 243 12.24 -16.07 -4.16
CA THR A 243 13.40 -15.18 -4.15
C THR A 243 14.14 -15.26 -2.82
N THR A 244 15.46 -15.08 -2.87
CA THR A 244 16.33 -14.94 -1.69
C THR A 244 16.57 -13.47 -1.32
N ASP A 245 16.03 -12.53 -2.10
CA ASP A 245 16.07 -11.10 -1.81
C ASP A 245 14.69 -10.63 -1.32
N TRP A 246 14.60 -10.31 -0.02
CA TRP A 246 13.33 -9.96 0.59
C TRP A 246 12.75 -8.63 0.04
N HIS A 247 13.56 -7.76 -0.57
CA HIS A 247 13.10 -6.53 -1.20
C HIS A 247 12.22 -6.78 -2.43
N GLN A 248 12.31 -7.98 -3.02
CA GLN A 248 11.50 -8.39 -4.17
C GLN A 248 10.20 -9.08 -3.76
N LEU A 249 10.03 -9.39 -2.46
CA LEU A 249 8.81 -9.99 -1.98
C LEU A 249 7.65 -9.00 -2.03
N LYS A 250 6.48 -9.55 -2.28
CA LYS A 250 5.21 -8.84 -2.24
C LYS A 250 4.55 -9.08 -0.89
N ARG A 251 3.82 -8.07 -0.42
CA ARG A 251 2.97 -8.23 0.75
C ARG A 251 2.05 -9.45 0.56
N GLY A 252 1.98 -10.31 1.57
CA GLY A 252 1.27 -11.60 1.52
C GLY A 252 2.17 -12.80 1.25
N ASP A 253 3.39 -12.60 0.72
CA ASP A 253 4.33 -13.70 0.52
C ASP A 253 4.76 -14.31 1.85
N LEU A 254 4.98 -15.62 1.84
CA LEU A 254 5.56 -16.32 2.99
C LEU A 254 7.07 -16.15 2.97
N MET A 255 7.65 -15.92 4.15
CA MET A 255 9.08 -15.83 4.37
C MET A 255 9.54 -16.99 5.23
N PHE A 256 10.63 -17.64 4.83
CA PHE A 256 11.21 -18.76 5.55
C PHE A 256 12.60 -18.40 6.06
N PHE A 257 12.92 -18.84 7.27
CA PHE A 257 14.15 -18.46 7.97
C PHE A 257 14.85 -19.67 8.56
N MET A 258 16.19 -19.61 8.63
CA MET A 258 17.01 -20.60 9.33
C MET A 258 17.13 -20.29 10.82
N ASP A 259 17.84 -21.15 11.55
CA ASP A 259 18.12 -20.98 12.97
C ASP A 259 18.91 -19.71 13.31
N TYR A 260 18.68 -19.23 14.52
CA TYR A 260 19.37 -18.08 15.06
C TYR A 260 20.81 -18.43 15.44
N LYS A 261 21.78 -17.73 14.84
CA LYS A 261 23.23 -17.87 15.11
C LYS A 261 23.83 -16.60 15.74
N GLY A 262 23.00 -15.67 16.20
CA GLY A 262 23.41 -14.37 16.74
C GLY A 262 22.78 -13.17 16.02
N THR A 263 23.08 -11.96 16.51
CA THR A 263 22.50 -10.71 15.99
C THR A 263 23.28 -10.10 14.83
N LYS A 264 24.50 -10.54 14.57
CA LYS A 264 25.42 -9.93 13.59
C LYS A 264 25.26 -10.57 12.22
N ALA A 265 25.38 -9.79 11.15
CA ALA A 265 25.35 -10.30 9.78
C ALA A 265 26.47 -11.34 9.51
N SER A 266 27.66 -11.13 10.09
CA SER A 266 28.80 -12.04 9.95
C SER A 266 28.54 -13.45 10.46
N SER A 267 27.63 -13.63 11.44
CA SER A 267 27.20 -14.95 11.95
C SER A 267 26.51 -15.81 10.89
N TYR A 268 26.15 -15.23 9.74
CA TYR A 268 25.43 -15.87 8.65
C TYR A 268 26.23 -15.82 7.33
N SER A 269 27.54 -15.54 7.40
CA SER A 269 28.43 -15.62 6.24
C SER A 269 28.47 -17.04 5.67
N GLY A 270 28.49 -17.16 4.33
CA GLY A 270 28.50 -18.45 3.64
C GLY A 270 27.17 -19.22 3.65
N LYS A 271 26.07 -18.61 4.14
CA LYS A 271 24.72 -19.21 4.12
C LYS A 271 24.30 -19.61 2.71
N ASN A 272 23.92 -20.89 2.53
CA ASN A 272 23.24 -21.35 1.33
C ASN A 272 21.72 -21.32 1.56
N SER A 273 21.04 -20.29 1.06
CA SER A 273 19.61 -20.07 1.25
C SER A 273 18.70 -21.26 0.90
N PHE A 274 19.09 -22.13 -0.02
CA PHE A 274 18.30 -23.30 -0.41
C PHE A 274 18.78 -24.62 0.21
N GLY A 275 19.95 -24.62 0.85
CA GLY A 275 20.51 -25.80 1.53
C GLY A 275 20.31 -25.80 3.05
N GLU A 276 20.00 -24.64 3.63
CA GLU A 276 19.75 -24.51 5.07
C GLU A 276 18.36 -25.00 5.46
N LYS A 277 18.25 -25.57 6.67
CA LYS A 277 16.97 -26.04 7.21
C LYS A 277 16.09 -24.86 7.61
N ILE A 278 14.83 -24.88 7.18
CA ILE A 278 13.80 -23.94 7.66
C ILE A 278 13.49 -24.24 9.13
N SER A 279 13.59 -23.24 9.99
CA SER A 279 13.20 -23.31 11.40
C SER A 279 12.13 -22.31 11.81
N HIS A 280 11.81 -21.34 10.97
CA HIS A 280 10.77 -20.35 11.23
C HIS A 280 10.09 -19.89 9.95
N ALA A 281 8.85 -19.43 10.07
CA ALA A 281 8.06 -18.87 8.98
C ALA A 281 7.30 -17.60 9.40
N ALA A 282 7.06 -16.70 8.45
CA ALA A 282 6.27 -15.49 8.67
C ALA A 282 5.51 -15.07 7.40
N ILE A 283 4.49 -14.23 7.53
CA ILE A 283 3.91 -13.51 6.38
C ILE A 283 4.57 -12.14 6.24
N TYR A 284 5.03 -11.81 5.03
CA TYR A 284 5.56 -10.50 4.69
C TYR A 284 4.43 -9.47 4.60
N LEU A 285 4.60 -8.36 5.30
CA LEU A 285 3.64 -7.26 5.35
C LEU A 285 4.00 -6.11 4.40
N GLY A 286 5.13 -6.20 3.69
CA GLY A 286 5.74 -5.07 3.00
C GLY A 286 6.68 -4.26 3.91
N ASP A 287 7.51 -3.41 3.30
CA ASP A 287 8.41 -2.46 3.98
C ASP A 287 9.32 -3.10 5.05
N GLY A 288 9.81 -4.31 4.80
CA GLY A 288 10.65 -5.03 5.75
C GLY A 288 9.92 -5.44 7.03
N LYS A 289 8.58 -5.56 7.01
CA LYS A 289 7.78 -5.98 8.16
C LYS A 289 7.20 -7.37 7.95
N VAL A 290 7.00 -8.08 9.07
CA VAL A 290 6.41 -9.43 9.08
C VAL A 290 5.35 -9.57 10.17
N LEU A 291 4.40 -10.49 9.96
CA LEU A 291 3.48 -11.00 10.99
C LEU A 291 3.87 -12.44 11.32
N HIS A 292 4.13 -12.72 12.61
CA HIS A 292 4.58 -14.03 13.08
C HIS A 292 4.44 -14.21 14.60
N THR A 293 4.84 -15.38 15.09
CA THR A 293 5.08 -15.69 16.51
C THR A 293 6.25 -16.67 16.60
N TYR A 294 7.22 -16.45 17.49
CA TYR A 294 8.51 -17.18 17.41
C TYR A 294 9.12 -17.63 18.75
N SER A 295 8.60 -17.20 19.89
CA SER A 295 9.05 -17.67 21.21
C SER A 295 8.07 -17.24 22.31
N LYS A 296 8.14 -17.86 23.49
CA LYS A 296 7.37 -17.40 24.67
C LYS A 296 7.73 -15.96 25.03
N ASP A 297 9.03 -15.66 25.04
CA ASP A 297 9.57 -14.35 25.43
C ASP A 297 9.25 -13.22 24.44
N SER A 298 8.86 -13.56 23.20
CA SER A 298 8.46 -12.53 22.22
C SER A 298 7.08 -11.92 22.50
N GLY A 299 6.30 -12.48 23.44
CA GLY A 299 4.98 -11.97 23.78
C GLY A 299 3.86 -12.39 22.80
N GLY A 300 4.03 -13.54 22.14
CA GLY A 300 3.02 -14.11 21.24
C GLY A 300 3.03 -13.54 19.82
N VAL A 301 1.88 -13.64 19.15
CA VAL A 301 1.68 -13.16 17.77
C VAL A 301 1.87 -11.65 17.70
N ARG A 302 2.74 -11.22 16.80
CA ARG A 302 3.17 -9.83 16.73
C ARG A 302 3.66 -9.45 15.34
N THR A 303 3.89 -8.17 15.16
CA THR A 303 4.60 -7.65 13.99
C THR A 303 5.98 -7.18 14.36
N ASP A 304 6.94 -7.40 13.46
CA ASP A 304 8.32 -6.97 13.62
C ASP A 304 8.86 -6.38 12.32
N SER A 305 9.87 -5.51 12.45
CA SER A 305 10.76 -5.17 11.32
C SER A 305 11.88 -6.18 11.24
N ILE A 306 12.25 -6.60 10.03
CA ILE A 306 13.40 -7.48 9.75
C ILE A 306 14.64 -6.70 9.32
N SER A 307 14.47 -5.51 8.74
CA SER A 307 15.55 -4.72 8.15
C SER A 307 16.60 -4.32 9.19
N GLY A 308 17.88 -4.58 8.86
CA GLY A 308 19.05 -4.36 9.71
C GLY A 308 19.13 -5.28 10.93
N LYS A 309 18.30 -6.33 11.00
CA LYS A 309 18.20 -7.21 12.17
C LYS A 309 18.48 -8.67 11.81
N HIS A 310 18.63 -9.50 12.83
CA HIS A 310 18.88 -10.92 12.66
C HIS A 310 17.85 -11.64 11.79
N TRP A 311 16.60 -11.17 11.71
CA TRP A 311 15.59 -11.76 10.82
C TRP A 311 15.95 -11.60 9.34
N GLU A 312 16.49 -10.46 8.93
CA GLU A 312 17.01 -10.28 7.58
C GLU A 312 18.17 -11.25 7.31
N TYR A 313 19.10 -11.39 8.26
CA TYR A 313 20.27 -12.26 8.07
C TYR A 313 19.89 -13.75 8.04
N ARG A 314 18.81 -14.13 8.72
CA ARG A 314 18.26 -15.50 8.76
C ARG A 314 17.36 -15.83 7.56
N PHE A 315 16.95 -14.85 6.77
CA PHE A 315 16.03 -15.07 5.66
C PHE A 315 16.63 -16.03 4.63
N LEU A 316 15.91 -17.10 4.30
CA LEU A 316 16.33 -18.09 3.32
C LEU A 316 15.78 -17.74 1.95
N TYR A 317 14.46 -17.83 1.83
CA TYR A 317 13.72 -17.48 0.63
C TYR A 317 12.26 -17.21 0.99
N GLY A 318 11.52 -16.65 0.04
CA GLY A 318 10.09 -16.43 0.17
C GLY A 318 9.38 -16.37 -1.18
N GLY A 319 8.05 -16.43 -1.14
CA GLY A 319 7.21 -16.36 -2.33
C GLY A 319 5.72 -16.53 -2.02
N SER A 320 4.90 -16.48 -3.08
CA SER A 320 3.45 -16.57 -2.98
C SER A 320 3.00 -17.99 -2.65
N ALA A 321 2.06 -18.11 -1.70
CA ALA A 321 1.28 -19.33 -1.49
C ALA A 321 -0.07 -19.31 -2.24
N LEU A 322 -0.39 -18.21 -2.92
CA LEU A 322 -1.57 -18.05 -3.78
C LEU A 322 -1.22 -18.37 -5.23
#